data_AF-A0A060RDL4-F1
#
_entry.id   AF-A0A060RDL4-F1
#
_cell.length_a   1.000
_cell.length_b   1.000
_cell.length_c   1.000
_cell.angle_alpha   90.00
_cell.angle_beta   90.00
_cell.angle_gamma   90.00
#
_symmetry.space_group_name_H-M   'P 1'
#
loop_
_entity.id
_entity.type
_entity.pdbx_description
1 polymer ?
#
loop_
_entity_poly.entity_id
_entity_poly.type
_entity_poly.pdbx_seq_one_letter_code
_entity_poly.pdbx_strand_id
1 'polypeptide(L)' 'MYEAYYADAERLAVLSGAKSTIVDEVPTFYVAFEDISVLMDRLSKADVAVCISEMQDSDGNFVPTINYEEE' A
#
# COMPACT_ATOMS: atom_id res chain seq x y z
N MET A 1 2.29 -1.60 6.99
CA MET A 1 2.56 -1.77 5.54
C MET A 1 1.31 -1.35 4.79
N TYR A 2 1.45 -0.74 3.62
CA TYR A 2 0.33 -0.50 2.71
C TYR A 2 0.36 -1.51 1.58
N GLU A 3 -0.83 -1.85 1.11
CA GLU A 3 -1.04 -2.87 0.09
C GLU A 3 -1.92 -2.30 -1.03
N ALA A 4 -1.63 -2.71 -2.25
CA ALA A 4 -2.50 -2.49 -3.40
C ALA A 4 -2.65 -3.81 -4.16
N TYR A 5 -3.80 -3.99 -4.82
CA TYR A 5 -4.17 -5.25 -5.45
C TYR A 5 -4.53 -5.08 -6.92
N TYR A 6 -4.53 -6.20 -7.66
CA TYR A 6 -4.96 -6.28 -9.07
C TYR A 6 -4.25 -5.23 -9.96
N ALA A 7 -5.02 -4.48 -10.75
CA ALA A 7 -4.49 -3.49 -11.68
C ALA A 7 -3.71 -2.36 -10.98
N ASP A 8 -4.08 -2.01 -9.74
CA ASP A 8 -3.38 -0.99 -8.97
C ASP A 8 -1.99 -1.49 -8.54
N ALA A 9 -1.88 -2.78 -8.16
CA ALA A 9 -0.59 -3.39 -7.84
C ALA A 9 0.38 -3.35 -9.02
N GLU A 10 -0.09 -3.71 -10.22
CA GLU A 10 0.71 -3.70 -11.44
C GLU A 10 1.11 -2.28 -11.83
N ARG A 11 0.18 -1.32 -11.75
CA ARG A 11 0.44 0.08 -12.07
C ARG A 11 1.44 0.70 -11.11
N LEU A 12 1.30 0.44 -9.81
CA LEU A 12 2.22 0.93 -8.79
C LEU A 12 3.61 0.29 -8.92
N ALA A 13 3.70 -0.98 -9.28
CA ALA A 13 4.97 -1.64 -9.58
C ALA A 13 5.73 -0.91 -10.71
N VAL A 14 5.06 -0.63 -11.83
CA VAL A 14 5.65 0.10 -12.96
C VAL A 14 6.09 1.51 -12.57
N LEU A 15 5.23 2.27 -11.87
CA LEU A 15 5.51 3.66 -11.50
C LEU A 15 6.60 3.81 -10.43
N SER A 16 6.67 2.85 -9.51
CA SER A 16 7.67 2.85 -8.43
C SER A 16 9.01 2.25 -8.85
N GLY A 17 9.04 1.51 -9.97
CA GLY A 17 10.20 0.72 -10.41
C GLY A 17 10.42 -0.56 -9.59
N ALA A 18 9.44 -0.94 -8.76
CA ALA A 18 9.47 -2.18 -7.99
C ALA A 18 8.65 -3.28 -8.67
N LYS A 19 8.69 -4.50 -8.13
CA LYS A 19 7.90 -5.63 -8.64
C LYS A 19 6.64 -5.82 -7.80
N SER A 20 5.53 -6.12 -8.45
CA SER A 20 4.40 -6.77 -7.78
C SER A 20 4.69 -8.26 -7.59
N THR A 21 4.06 -8.86 -6.59
CA THR A 21 4.09 -10.30 -6.32
C THR A 21 2.69 -10.88 -6.51
N ILE A 22 2.56 -12.20 -6.67
CA ILE A 22 1.24 -12.86 -6.69
C ILE A 22 1.05 -13.54 -5.32
N VAL A 23 -0.04 -13.20 -4.64
CA VAL A 23 -0.45 -13.79 -3.35
C VAL A 23 -1.87 -14.30 -3.53
N ASP A 24 -2.09 -15.60 -3.32
CA ASP A 24 -3.40 -16.26 -3.52
C ASP A 24 -4.07 -15.91 -4.86
N GLU A 25 -3.29 -16.00 -5.95
CA GLU A 25 -3.71 -15.66 -7.33
C GLU A 25 -4.02 -14.17 -7.57
N VAL A 26 -3.83 -13.30 -6.57
CA VAL A 26 -4.02 -11.86 -6.66
C VAL A 26 -2.68 -11.14 -6.85
N PRO A 27 -2.51 -10.32 -7.90
CA PRO A 27 -1.38 -9.40 -7.99
C PRO A 27 -1.42 -8.42 -6.82
N THR A 28 -0.33 -8.35 -6.06
CA THR A 28 -0.22 -7.54 -4.84
C THR A 28 1.07 -6.74 -4.86
N PHE A 29 0.99 -5.49 -4.44
CA PHE A 29 2.12 -4.58 -4.27
C PHE A 29 2.19 -4.12 -2.82
N TYR A 30 3.38 -4.20 -2.25
CA TYR A 30 3.63 -3.86 -0.85
C TYR A 30 4.55 -2.65 -0.74
N VAL A 31 4.22 -1.73 0.16
CA VAL A 31 5.13 -0.64 0.55
C VAL A 31 5.18 -0.52 2.08
N ALA A 32 6.38 -0.40 2.61
CA ALA A 32 6.59 -0.20 4.03
C ALA A 32 5.99 1.15 4.47
N PHE A 33 5.58 1.26 5.74
CA PHE A 33 4.91 2.48 6.23
C PHE A 33 5.86 3.68 6.16
N GLU A 34 7.12 3.46 6.53
CA GLU A 34 8.21 4.43 6.46
C GLU A 34 8.48 4.95 5.03
N ASP A 35 8.20 4.14 4.01
CA ASP A 35 8.50 4.45 2.62
C ASP A 35 7.31 5.07 1.86
N ILE A 36 6.11 5.12 2.46
CA ILE A 36 4.91 5.63 1.78
C ILE A 36 5.08 7.06 1.30
N SER A 37 5.75 7.90 2.10
CA SER A 37 5.98 9.31 1.78
C SER A 37 6.81 9.48 0.50
N VAL A 38 7.83 8.65 0.31
CA VAL A 38 8.68 8.64 -0.88
C VAL A 38 7.89 8.17 -2.10
N LEU A 39 7.04 7.15 -1.94
CA LEU A 39 6.17 6.68 -3.01
C LEU A 39 5.15 7.77 -3.42
N MET A 40 4.52 8.44 -2.45
CA MET A 40 3.55 9.50 -2.71
C MET A 40 4.15 10.69 -3.48
N ASP A 41 5.37 11.12 -3.14
CA ASP A 41 6.06 12.18 -3.89
C ASP A 41 6.32 11.78 -5.36
N ARG A 42 6.69 10.52 -5.60
CA ARG A 42 6.86 10.00 -6.98
C ARG A 42 5.56 9.95 -7.76
N LEU A 43 4.47 9.48 -7.13
CA LEU A 43 3.18 9.36 -7.79
C LEU A 43 2.54 10.72 -8.07
N SER A 44 2.72 11.68 -7.18
CA SER A 44 2.31 13.08 -7.39
C SER A 44 2.99 13.70 -8.61
N LYS A 45 4.31 13.47 -8.78
CA LYS A 45 5.07 13.91 -9.97
C LYS A 45 4.61 13.24 -11.27
N ALA A 46 3.95 12.09 -11.18
CA ALA A 46 3.38 11.37 -12.30
C ALA A 46 1.90 11.70 -12.55
N ASP A 47 1.35 12.71 -11.86
CA ASP A 47 -0.07 13.11 -11.92
C ASP A 47 -1.04 11.96 -11.57
N VAL A 48 -0.63 11.12 -10.60
CA VAL A 48 -1.42 10.00 -10.10
C VAL A 48 -1.95 10.34 -8.71
N ALA A 49 -3.28 10.45 -8.62
CA ALA A 49 -3.97 10.53 -7.34
C ALA A 49 -4.04 9.13 -6.69
N VAL A 50 -3.76 9.06 -5.39
CA VAL A 50 -3.83 7.83 -4.61
C VAL A 50 -4.68 8.07 -3.37
N CYS A 51 -5.56 7.12 -3.06
CA CYS A 51 -6.28 7.09 -1.80
C CYS A 51 -5.56 6.17 -0.83
N ILE A 52 -5.24 6.66 0.36
CA ILE A 52 -4.68 5.86 1.44
C ILE A 52 -5.84 5.41 2.34
N SER A 53 -5.98 4.09 2.49
CA SER A 53 -6.91 3.49 3.43
C SER A 53 -6.15 3.06 4.67
N GLU A 54 -6.49 3.65 5.81
CA GLU A 54 -5.86 3.38 7.10
C GLU A 54 -6.83 2.64 8.02
N MET A 55 -6.31 1.70 8.81
CA MET A 55 -7.08 1.06 9.86
C MET A 55 -7.23 2.01 11.05
N GLN A 56 -8.44 2.08 11.58
CA GLN A 56 -8.76 2.87 12.76
C GLN A 56 -9.21 1.97 13.90
N ASP A 57 -8.84 2.34 15.14
CA ASP A 57 -9.43 1.73 16.33
C ASP A 57 -10.89 2.19 16.53
N SER A 58 -11.53 1.69 17.59
CA SER A 58 -12.90 2.06 17.96
C SER A 58 -13.08 3.54 18.29
N ASP A 59 -11.99 4.26 18.55
CA ASP A 59 -11.97 5.67 18.90
C ASP A 59 -11.59 6.56 17.70
N GLY A 60 -11.35 5.96 16.52
CA GLY A 60 -11.01 6.65 15.28
C GLY A 60 -9.52 6.99 15.14
N ASN A 61 -8.65 6.50 16.03
CA ASN A 61 -7.22 6.74 15.92
C ASN A 61 -6.58 5.78 14.92
N PHE A 62 -5.55 6.26 14.22
CA PHE A 62 -4.76 5.45 13.31
C PHE A 62 -4.01 4.33 14.05
N VAL A 63 -4.17 3.09 13.59
CA VAL A 63 -3.45 1.93 14.11
C VAL A 63 -2.53 1.35 13.02
N PRO A 64 -1.20 1.53 13.13
CA PRO A 64 -0.24 1.07 12.12
C PRO A 64 -0.02 -0.45 12.07
N THR A 65 -0.68 -1.23 12.93
CA THR A 65 -0.41 -2.66 13.11
C THR A 65 -1.72 -3.45 13.20
N ILE A 66 -1.94 -4.38 12.27
CA ILE A 66 -2.82 -5.52 12.54
C ILE A 66 -2.05 -6.36 13.57
N ASN A 67 -2.47 -6.35 14.83
CA ASN A 67 -2.00 -7.35 15.78
C ASN A 67 -2.37 -8.71 15.20
N TYR A 68 -1.38 -9.46 14.72
CA TYR A 68 -1.48 -10.91 14.57
C TYR A 68 -1.50 -11.51 15.99
N GLU A 69 -2.58 -11.29 16.73
CA GLU A 69 -3.00 -12.26 17.75
C GLU A 69 -4.04 -13.15 17.07
N GLU A 70 -3.57 -14.02 16.18
CA GLU A 70 -4.29 -15.25 15.86
C GLU A 70 -3.69 -16.34 16.76
N GLU A 71 -4.58 -16.97 17.54
CA GLU A 71 -4.44 -18.00 18.58
C GLU A 71 -3.18 -18.90 18.61
#